data_AF-A0A1F3SMJ4-F1
#
_entry.id   AF-A0A1F3SMJ4-F1
#
_cell.length_a   1.000
_cell.length_b   1.000
_cell.length_c   1.000
_cell.angle_alpha   90.00
_cell.angle_beta   90.00
_cell.angle_gamma   90.00
#
_symmetry.space_group_name_H-M   'P 1'
#
loop_
_entity.id
_entity.type
_entity.pdbx_description
1 polymer ?
#
loop_
_entity_poly.entity_id
_entity_poly.type
_entity_poly.pdbx_seq_one_letter_code
_entity_poly.pdbx_strand_id
1 'polypeptide(L)'
;MRIFQVFCDVITLSLMLALSFGNLAQAKVQDRDIDQLKDQIHKETKLNTQEIDALEPELRAHLQLKGRGETVRAMVKNSLNNGCQGTCLSETLRTMNQSMSKGLSGKEALEMVTAQLREQIRERDQKQLKWSDQELGDKVRTRMDARLLEREQLHERSMEHGTMKGVQHQKMQSGRGVKR
;
A
#
# COMPACT_ATOMS: atom_id res chain seq x y z
N MET A 1 -8.60 4.94 -62.17
CA MET A 1 -7.89 4.31 -61.03
C MET A 1 -7.51 5.25 -59.87
N ARG A 2 -7.85 6.55 -59.86
CA ARG A 2 -7.54 7.45 -58.72
C ARG A 2 -8.65 7.58 -57.67
N ILE A 3 -9.88 7.20 -58.00
CA ILE A 3 -11.06 7.35 -57.11
C ILE A 3 -11.09 6.27 -56.02
N PHE A 4 -10.63 5.05 -56.31
CA PHE A 4 -10.60 3.94 -55.34
C PHE A 4 -9.60 4.15 -54.19
N GLN A 5 -8.51 4.88 -54.43
CA GLN A 5 -7.47 5.09 -53.42
C GLN A 5 -7.91 6.10 -52.34
N VAL A 6 -8.64 7.14 -52.73
CA VAL A 6 -9.21 8.14 -51.80
C VAL A 6 -10.25 7.50 -50.86
N PHE A 7 -11.04 6.55 -51.36
CA PHE A 7 -12.03 5.85 -50.53
C PHE A 7 -11.38 4.95 -49.45
N CYS A 8 -10.25 4.31 -49.75
CA CYS A 8 -9.50 3.52 -48.76
C CYS A 8 -8.91 4.38 -47.64
N ASP A 9 -8.41 5.58 -47.96
CA ASP A 9 -7.81 6.48 -46.96
C ASP A 9 -8.85 7.11 -46.02
N VAL A 10 -10.07 7.39 -46.50
CA VAL A 10 -11.15 7.93 -45.65
C VAL A 10 -11.70 6.87 -44.69
N ILE A 11 -11.73 5.60 -45.09
CA ILE A 11 -12.19 4.50 -44.25
C ILE A 11 -11.19 4.21 -43.12
N THR A 12 -9.88 4.25 -43.39
CA THR A 12 -8.84 4.04 -42.35
C THR A 12 -8.79 5.19 -41.34
N LEU A 13 -8.96 6.44 -41.79
CA LEU A 13 -9.08 7.61 -40.90
C LEU A 13 -10.33 7.56 -40.01
N SER A 14 -11.46 7.08 -40.55
CA SER A 14 -12.72 6.94 -39.79
C SER A 14 -12.64 5.85 -38.72
N LEU A 15 -11.95 4.74 -39.02
CA LEU A 15 -11.75 3.64 -38.06
C LEU A 15 -10.81 4.04 -36.90
N MET A 16 -9.76 4.82 -37.19
CA MET A 16 -8.83 5.32 -36.18
C MET A 16 -9.47 6.36 -35.23
N LEU A 17 -10.42 7.18 -35.73
CA LEU A 17 -11.18 8.08 -34.87
C LEU A 17 -12.11 7.30 -33.93
N ALA A 18 -12.83 6.27 -34.42
CA ALA A 18 -13.76 5.49 -33.62
C ALA A 18 -13.07 4.72 -32.47
N LEU A 19 -11.85 4.23 -32.68
CA LEU A 19 -11.03 3.58 -31.65
C LEU A 19 -10.57 4.55 -30.54
N SER A 20 -10.47 5.85 -30.84
CA SER A 20 -10.02 6.86 -29.88
C SER A 20 -11.13 7.29 -28.91
N PHE A 21 -12.37 7.37 -29.39
CA PHE A 21 -13.52 7.75 -28.54
C PHE A 21 -14.01 6.61 -27.64
N GLY A 22 -13.90 5.35 -28.08
CA GLY A 22 -14.26 4.19 -27.26
C GLY A 22 -13.42 4.09 -25.98
N ASN A 23 -12.12 4.35 -26.07
CA ASN A 23 -11.20 4.28 -24.93
C ASN A 23 -11.50 5.33 -23.84
N LEU A 24 -11.89 6.55 -24.22
CA LEU A 24 -12.18 7.62 -23.24
C LEU A 24 -13.48 7.37 -22.46
N ALA A 25 -14.51 6.85 -23.14
CA ALA A 25 -15.78 6.51 -22.48
C ALA A 25 -15.59 5.32 -21.53
N GLN A 26 -14.81 4.32 -21.93
CA GLN A 26 -14.53 3.14 -21.14
C GLN A 26 -13.68 3.45 -19.90
N ALA A 27 -12.71 4.36 -20.01
CA ALA A 27 -11.93 4.86 -18.87
C ALA A 27 -12.80 5.58 -17.83
N LYS A 28 -13.72 6.46 -18.27
CA LYS A 28 -14.61 7.19 -17.36
C LYS A 28 -15.61 6.30 -16.61
N VAL A 29 -16.09 5.23 -17.24
CA VAL A 29 -16.98 4.25 -16.57
C VAL A 29 -16.19 3.45 -15.55
N GLN A 30 -14.99 3.01 -15.91
CA GLN A 30 -14.11 2.26 -15.01
C GLN A 30 -13.69 3.08 -13.77
N ASP A 31 -13.38 4.37 -13.95
CA ASP A 31 -13.08 5.27 -12.82
C ASP A 31 -14.25 5.39 -11.83
N ARG A 32 -15.50 5.50 -12.32
CA ARG A 32 -16.68 5.51 -11.45
C ARG A 32 -16.87 4.20 -10.68
N ASP A 33 -16.65 3.07 -11.34
CA ASP A 33 -16.76 1.75 -10.70
C ASP A 33 -15.72 1.58 -9.59
N ILE A 34 -14.52 2.13 -9.78
CA ILE A 34 -13.44 2.13 -8.79
C ILE A 34 -13.81 2.99 -7.58
N ASP A 35 -14.25 4.23 -7.81
CA ASP A 35 -14.66 5.13 -6.73
C ASP A 35 -15.79 4.51 -5.90
N GLN A 36 -16.79 3.92 -6.57
CA GLN A 36 -17.87 3.22 -5.90
C GLN A 36 -17.37 2.02 -5.09
N LEU A 37 -16.42 1.25 -5.61
CA LEU A 37 -15.83 0.12 -4.89
C LEU A 37 -15.00 0.58 -3.68
N LYS A 38 -14.22 1.66 -3.82
CA LYS A 38 -13.46 2.28 -2.72
C LYS A 38 -14.40 2.74 -1.61
N ASP A 39 -15.49 3.41 -1.95
CA ASP A 39 -16.51 3.85 -0.99
C ASP A 39 -17.16 2.68 -0.25
N GLN A 40 -17.47 1.59 -0.97
CA GLN A 40 -18.04 0.40 -0.34
C GLN A 40 -17.05 -0.28 0.61
N ILE A 41 -15.78 -0.39 0.22
CA ILE A 41 -14.72 -0.91 1.07
C ILE A 41 -14.57 -0.02 2.31
N HIS A 42 -14.53 1.31 2.16
CA HIS A 42 -14.43 2.25 3.29
C HIS A 42 -15.61 2.16 4.26
N LYS A 43 -16.83 1.91 3.75
CA LYS A 43 -18.02 1.75 4.60
C LYS A 43 -18.03 0.43 5.37
N GLU A 44 -17.59 -0.65 4.73
CA GLU A 44 -17.62 -2.00 5.31
C GLU A 44 -16.38 -2.31 6.16
N THR A 45 -15.30 -1.60 5.93
CA THR A 45 -13.99 -1.84 6.55
C THR A 45 -13.50 -0.54 7.16
N LYS A 46 -13.00 -0.58 8.39
CA LYS A 46 -12.49 0.61 9.10
C LYS A 46 -11.13 1.08 8.58
N LEU A 47 -10.83 0.82 7.30
CA LEU A 47 -9.61 1.27 6.64
C LEU A 47 -9.65 2.78 6.49
N ASN A 48 -8.49 3.42 6.66
CA ASN A 48 -8.38 4.85 6.40
C ASN A 48 -8.31 5.13 4.88
N THR A 49 -8.52 6.38 4.48
CA THR A 49 -8.50 6.77 3.07
C THR A 49 -7.18 6.44 2.37
N GLN A 50 -6.05 6.63 3.06
CA GLN A 50 -4.72 6.35 2.52
C GLN A 50 -4.51 4.85 2.22
N GLU A 51 -5.01 3.96 3.09
CA GLU A 51 -4.95 2.51 2.89
C GLU A 51 -5.81 2.09 1.69
N ILE A 52 -6.96 2.72 1.49
CA ILE A 52 -7.84 2.43 0.36
C ILE A 52 -7.24 2.95 -0.96
N ASP A 53 -6.66 4.15 -0.94
CA ASP A 53 -5.95 4.71 -2.08
C ASP A 53 -4.75 3.83 -2.48
N ALA A 54 -4.05 3.24 -1.51
CA ALA A 54 -2.96 2.30 -1.77
C ALA A 54 -3.43 0.99 -2.44
N LEU A 55 -4.71 0.62 -2.30
CA LEU A 55 -5.31 -0.54 -2.98
C LEU A 55 -5.77 -0.24 -4.40
N GLU A 56 -5.96 1.04 -4.76
CA GLU A 56 -6.49 1.46 -6.06
C GLU A 56 -5.85 0.76 -7.29
N PRO A 57 -4.51 0.64 -7.42
CA PRO A 57 -3.94 -0.03 -8.58
C PRO A 57 -4.39 -1.49 -8.70
N GLU A 58 -4.57 -2.16 -7.56
CA GLU A 58 -4.99 -3.56 -7.53
C GLU A 58 -6.52 -3.71 -7.68
N LEU A 59 -7.30 -2.72 -7.24
CA LEU A 59 -8.75 -2.63 -7.52
C LEU A 59 -9.01 -2.43 -9.02
N ARG A 60 -8.24 -1.55 -9.66
CA ARG A 60 -8.24 -1.35 -11.12
C ARG A 60 -7.96 -2.66 -11.85
N ALA A 61 -6.89 -3.35 -11.47
CA ALA A 61 -6.53 -4.65 -12.06
C ALA A 61 -7.63 -5.70 -11.87
N HIS A 62 -8.27 -5.74 -10.70
CA HIS A 62 -9.37 -6.67 -10.43
C HIS A 62 -10.58 -6.45 -11.35
N LEU A 63 -10.97 -5.19 -11.56
CA LEU A 63 -12.09 -4.83 -12.44
C LEU A 63 -11.76 -5.11 -13.92
N GLN A 64 -10.51 -4.91 -14.34
CA GLN A 64 -10.06 -5.28 -15.69
C GLN A 64 -10.17 -6.79 -15.94
N LEU A 65 -9.94 -7.61 -14.90
CA LEU A 65 -10.15 -9.06 -14.92
C LEU A 65 -11.62 -9.48 -14.81
N LYS A 66 -12.57 -8.54 -14.97
CA LYS A 66 -14.02 -8.74 -14.79
C LYS A 66 -14.39 -9.29 -13.41
N GLY A 67 -13.55 -8.98 -12.41
CA GLY A 67 -13.80 -9.33 -11.03
C GLY A 67 -14.99 -8.59 -10.44
N ARG A 68 -15.67 -9.22 -9.49
CA ARG A 68 -16.84 -8.64 -8.82
C ARG A 68 -16.40 -7.88 -7.58
N GLY A 69 -16.95 -6.68 -7.37
CA GLY A 69 -16.68 -5.89 -6.16
C GLY A 69 -17.01 -6.63 -4.86
N GLU A 70 -18.01 -7.52 -4.87
CA GLU A 70 -18.33 -8.43 -3.75
C GLU A 70 -17.15 -9.33 -3.35
N THR A 71 -16.43 -9.88 -4.32
CA THR A 71 -15.29 -10.76 -4.08
C THR A 71 -14.15 -10.00 -3.41
N VAL A 72 -13.86 -8.79 -3.88
CA VAL A 72 -12.85 -7.93 -3.26
C VAL A 72 -13.24 -7.55 -1.84
N ARG A 73 -14.50 -7.14 -1.61
CA ARG A 73 -14.97 -6.78 -0.26
C ARG A 73 -14.87 -7.96 0.70
N ALA A 74 -15.25 -9.16 0.25
CA ALA A 74 -15.10 -10.38 1.04
C ALA A 74 -13.62 -10.68 1.34
N MET A 75 -12.74 -10.52 0.35
CA MET A 75 -11.29 -10.67 0.53
C MET A 75 -10.78 -9.68 1.59
N VAL A 76 -11.06 -8.38 1.43
CA VAL A 76 -10.58 -7.34 2.35
C VAL A 76 -11.07 -7.60 3.77
N LYS A 77 -12.37 -7.88 3.94
CA LYS A 77 -12.94 -8.18 5.25
C LYS A 77 -12.28 -9.40 5.89
N ASN A 78 -12.07 -10.47 5.12
CA ASN A 78 -11.39 -11.66 5.63
C ASN A 78 -9.95 -11.36 6.02
N SER A 79 -9.18 -10.65 5.19
CA SER A 79 -7.81 -10.26 5.49
C SER A 79 -7.71 -9.43 6.78
N LEU A 80 -8.60 -8.45 6.95
CA LEU A 80 -8.63 -7.61 8.15
C LEU A 80 -8.96 -8.40 9.42
N ASN A 81 -9.93 -9.31 9.36
CA ASN A 81 -10.28 -10.17 10.50
C ASN A 81 -9.11 -11.06 10.94
N ASN A 82 -8.16 -11.30 10.04
CA ASN A 82 -6.96 -12.09 10.27
C ASN A 82 -5.72 -11.23 10.59
N GLY A 83 -5.89 -9.92 10.76
CA GLY A 83 -4.80 -8.98 11.09
C GLY A 83 -3.91 -8.60 9.91
N CYS A 84 -4.32 -8.87 8.67
CA CYS A 84 -3.59 -8.53 7.45
C CYS A 84 -4.00 -7.11 6.98
N GLN A 85 -3.13 -6.13 7.22
CA GLN A 85 -3.32 -4.71 6.90
C GLN A 85 -2.15 -4.18 6.05
N GLY A 86 -2.32 -2.99 5.46
CA GLY A 86 -1.30 -2.33 4.66
C GLY A 86 -0.77 -3.21 3.52
N THR A 87 0.55 -3.42 3.46
CA THR A 87 1.22 -4.22 2.42
C THR A 87 0.67 -5.64 2.30
N CYS A 88 0.36 -6.30 3.41
CA CYS A 88 -0.20 -7.65 3.41
C CYS A 88 -1.53 -7.71 2.64
N LEU A 89 -2.37 -6.68 2.81
CA LEU A 89 -3.66 -6.59 2.16
C LEU A 89 -3.50 -6.39 0.64
N SER A 90 -2.62 -5.47 0.23
CA SER A 90 -2.29 -5.25 -1.18
C SER A 90 -1.71 -6.50 -1.84
N GLU A 91 -0.81 -7.21 -1.17
CA GLU A 91 -0.23 -8.48 -1.65
C GLU A 91 -1.28 -9.58 -1.80
N THR A 92 -2.24 -9.65 -0.87
CA THR A 92 -3.34 -10.62 -0.94
C THR A 92 -4.23 -10.34 -2.15
N LEU A 93 -4.61 -9.08 -2.38
CA LEU A 93 -5.38 -8.68 -3.56
C LEU A 93 -4.62 -8.94 -4.86
N ARG A 94 -3.31 -8.63 -4.87
CA ARG A 94 -2.44 -8.90 -6.01
C ARG A 94 -2.35 -10.38 -6.33
N THR A 95 -2.22 -11.24 -5.32
CA THR A 95 -2.20 -12.70 -5.47
C THR A 95 -3.53 -13.20 -6.03
N MET A 96 -4.65 -12.65 -5.54
CA MET A 96 -5.97 -12.97 -6.07
C MET A 96 -6.09 -12.57 -7.55
N ASN A 97 -5.63 -11.38 -7.92
CA ASN A 97 -5.61 -10.90 -9.31
C ASN A 97 -4.74 -11.78 -10.20
N GLN A 98 -3.57 -12.21 -9.72
CA GLN A 98 -2.71 -13.15 -10.45
C GLN A 98 -3.41 -14.49 -10.70
N SER A 99 -4.10 -15.04 -9.70
CA SER A 99 -4.90 -16.26 -9.84
C SER A 99 -6.01 -16.09 -10.87
N MET A 100 -6.71 -14.96 -10.86
CA MET A 100 -7.73 -14.65 -11.88
C MET A 100 -7.14 -14.48 -13.28
N SER A 101 -5.96 -13.86 -13.40
CA SER A 101 -5.28 -13.72 -14.69
C SER A 101 -4.88 -15.07 -15.31
N LYS A 102 -4.75 -16.12 -14.47
CA LYS A 102 -4.52 -17.51 -14.89
C LYS A 102 -5.81 -18.25 -15.25
N GLY A 103 -6.96 -17.56 -15.28
CA GLY A 103 -8.25 -18.11 -15.69
C GLY A 103 -9.14 -18.61 -14.56
N LEU A 104 -8.73 -18.44 -13.29
CA LEU A 104 -9.60 -18.76 -12.16
C LEU A 104 -10.72 -17.72 -12.03
N SER A 105 -11.90 -18.18 -11.61
CA SER A 105 -12.97 -17.26 -11.24
C SER A 105 -12.57 -16.47 -9.98
N GLY A 106 -13.16 -15.28 -9.79
CA GLY A 106 -12.91 -14.48 -8.59
C GLY A 106 -13.22 -15.25 -7.29
N LYS A 107 -14.21 -16.15 -7.31
CA LYS A 107 -14.55 -16.99 -6.15
C LYS A 107 -13.45 -18.02 -5.84
N GLU A 108 -12.96 -18.73 -6.85
CA GLU A 108 -11.87 -19.71 -6.67
C GLU A 108 -10.58 -19.01 -6.23
N ALA A 109 -10.27 -17.86 -6.83
CA ALA A 109 -9.12 -17.05 -6.43
C ALA A 109 -9.23 -16.59 -4.97
N LEU A 110 -10.42 -16.15 -4.54
CA LEU A 110 -10.72 -15.77 -3.14
C LEU A 110 -10.54 -16.95 -2.17
N GLU A 111 -11.08 -18.12 -2.52
CA GLU A 111 -10.94 -19.34 -1.69
C GLU A 111 -9.48 -19.74 -1.53
N MET A 112 -8.69 -19.66 -2.61
CA MET A 112 -7.26 -19.94 -2.59
C MET A 112 -6.49 -18.97 -1.67
N VAL A 113 -6.64 -17.65 -1.85
CA VAL A 113 -5.92 -16.68 -1.01
C VAL A 113 -6.38 -16.76 0.45
N THR A 114 -7.65 -17.06 0.69
CA THR A 114 -8.18 -17.28 2.05
C THR A 114 -7.56 -18.51 2.70
N ALA A 115 -7.43 -19.62 1.96
CA ALA A 115 -6.78 -20.83 2.47
C ALA A 115 -5.30 -20.57 2.77
N GLN A 116 -4.60 -19.86 1.88
CA GLN A 116 -3.20 -19.49 2.08
C GLN A 116 -3.01 -18.59 3.31
N LEU A 117 -3.86 -17.59 3.49
CA LEU A 117 -3.81 -16.70 4.65
C LEU A 117 -4.05 -17.47 5.96
N ARG A 118 -5.01 -18.41 5.96
CA ARG A 118 -5.25 -19.29 7.12
C ARG A 118 -4.05 -20.14 7.47
N GLU A 119 -3.35 -20.72 6.48
CA GLU A 119 -2.16 -21.52 6.77
C GLU A 119 -1.02 -20.65 7.31
N GLN A 120 -0.81 -19.46 6.76
CA GLN A 120 0.20 -18.52 7.29
C GLN A 120 -0.07 -18.15 8.76
N ILE A 121 -1.33 -17.95 9.13
CA ILE A 121 -1.72 -17.72 10.53
C ILE A 121 -1.44 -18.94 11.38
N ARG A 122 -1.81 -20.13 10.90
CA ARG A 122 -1.58 -21.39 11.60
C ARG A 122 -0.09 -21.62 11.87
N GLU A 123 0.75 -21.38 10.88
CA GLU A 123 2.21 -21.46 11.03
C GLU A 123 2.75 -20.43 12.02
N ARG A 124 2.25 -19.19 11.97
CA ARG A 124 2.63 -18.13 12.93
C ARG A 124 2.28 -18.54 14.35
N ASP A 125 1.06 -19.00 14.56
CA ASP A 125 0.56 -19.38 15.88
C ASP A 125 1.30 -20.61 16.42
N GLN A 126 1.61 -21.59 15.56
CA GLN A 126 2.48 -22.72 15.93
C GLN A 126 3.91 -22.28 16.30
N LYS A 127 4.50 -21.34 15.55
CA LYS A 127 5.83 -20.83 15.87
C LYS A 127 5.83 -20.09 17.21
N GLN A 128 4.76 -19.37 17.53
CA GLN A 128 4.63 -18.72 18.85
C GLN A 128 4.50 -19.72 20.00
N LEU A 129 3.76 -20.82 19.79
CA LEU A 129 3.61 -21.88 20.80
C LEU A 129 4.89 -22.69 21.04
N LYS A 130 5.80 -22.74 20.06
CA LYS A 130 7.04 -23.53 20.14
C LYS A 130 8.22 -22.79 20.77
N TRP A 131 8.12 -21.49 21.03
CA TRP A 131 9.21 -20.81 21.74
C TRP A 131 9.22 -21.26 23.19
N SER A 132 10.34 -21.81 23.63
CA SER A 132 10.57 -21.96 25.06
C SER A 132 10.68 -20.59 25.73
N ASP A 133 10.33 -20.47 27.02
CA ASP A 133 10.45 -19.21 27.78
C ASP A 133 11.85 -18.60 27.68
N GLN A 134 12.87 -19.44 27.51
CA GLN A 134 14.26 -19.05 27.34
C GLN A 134 14.53 -18.41 25.95
N GLU A 135 14.00 -18.99 24.86
CA GLU A 135 14.10 -18.41 23.52
C GLU A 135 13.30 -17.11 23.37
N LEU A 136 12.16 -17.01 24.06
CA LEU A 136 11.40 -15.77 24.13
C LEU A 136 12.19 -14.69 24.88
N GLY A 137 12.82 -15.04 26.01
CA GLY A 137 13.69 -14.15 26.78
C GLY A 137 14.89 -13.63 25.99
N ASP A 138 15.59 -14.52 25.29
CA ASP A 138 16.76 -14.15 24.46
C ASP A 138 16.36 -13.25 23.29
N LYS A 139 15.20 -13.50 22.68
CA LYS A 139 14.67 -12.66 21.60
C LYS A 139 14.23 -11.27 22.07
N VAL A 140 13.68 -11.17 23.28
CA VAL A 140 13.34 -9.88 23.89
C VAL A 140 14.62 -9.10 24.23
N ARG A 141 15.65 -9.76 24.76
CA ARG A 141 16.97 -9.14 24.98
C ARG A 141 17.58 -8.61 23.69
N THR A 142 17.67 -9.43 22.64
CA THR A 142 18.22 -8.97 21.35
C THR A 142 17.44 -7.81 20.75
N ARG A 143 16.11 -7.77 20.90
CA ARG A 143 15.30 -6.62 20.46
C ARG A 143 15.54 -5.37 21.29
N MET A 144 15.75 -5.50 22.60
CA MET A 144 16.09 -4.37 23.47
C MET A 144 17.49 -3.86 23.17
N ASP A 145 18.47 -4.74 23.00
CA ASP A 145 19.85 -4.39 22.66
C ASP A 145 19.91 -3.67 21.31
N ALA A 146 19.20 -4.16 20.29
CA ALA A 146 19.12 -3.50 18.99
C ALA A 146 18.50 -2.09 19.07
N ARG A 147 17.46 -1.90 19.91
CA ARG A 147 16.86 -0.57 20.13
C ARG A 147 17.77 0.37 20.89
N LEU A 148 18.53 -0.12 21.86
CA LEU A 148 19.51 0.67 22.58
C LEU A 148 20.62 1.13 21.63
N LEU A 149 21.14 0.22 20.80
CA LEU A 149 22.16 0.52 19.79
C LEU A 149 21.66 1.55 18.76
N GLU A 150 20.42 1.41 18.28
CA GLU A 150 19.81 2.39 17.36
C GLU A 150 19.69 3.78 18.02
N ARG A 151 19.36 3.82 19.31
CA ARG A 151 19.27 5.07 20.07
C ARG A 151 20.63 5.72 20.30
N GLU A 152 21.66 4.92 20.55
CA GLU A 152 23.06 5.38 20.65
C GLU A 152 23.53 5.96 19.31
N GLN A 153 23.29 5.27 18.18
CA GLN A 153 23.64 5.76 16.85
C GLN A 153 22.92 7.07 16.48
N LEU A 154 21.66 7.23 16.89
CA LEU A 154 20.94 8.49 16.71
C LEU A 154 21.52 9.62 17.58
N HIS A 155 21.99 9.30 18.79
CA HIS A 155 22.62 10.27 19.67
C HIS A 155 23.99 10.72 19.14
N GLU A 156 24.81 9.78 18.65
CA GLU A 156 26.10 10.07 18.00
C GLU A 156 25.92 10.92 16.74
N ARG A 157 24.98 10.58 15.84
CA ARG A 157 24.70 11.41 14.65
C ARG A 157 24.20 12.81 15.02
N SER A 158 23.43 12.92 16.10
CA SER A 158 22.96 14.22 16.61
C SER A 158 24.11 15.08 17.15
N MET A 159 25.13 14.45 17.77
CA MET A 159 26.33 15.16 18.23
C MET A 159 27.28 15.54 17.09
N GLU A 160 27.40 14.72 16.04
CA GLU A 160 28.16 15.09 14.83
C GLU A 160 27.54 16.26 14.06
N HIS A 161 26.21 16.36 14.01
CA HIS A 161 25.50 17.51 13.40
C HIS A 161 25.32 18.71 14.35
N GLY A 162 25.69 18.58 15.63
CA GLY A 162 25.48 19.59 16.67
C GLY A 162 26.59 20.62 16.85
N THR A 163 27.75 20.45 16.19
CA THR A 163 28.91 21.33 16.42
C THR A 163 28.97 22.54 15.48
N MET A 164 27.88 23.30 15.32
CA MET A 164 27.94 24.68 14.80
C MET A 164 26.70 25.48 15.24
N LYS A 165 26.63 25.87 16.51
CA LYS A 165 26.00 27.14 16.89
C LYS A 165 26.75 27.73 18.07
N GLY A 166 27.38 28.85 17.79
CA GLY A 166 28.41 29.45 18.64
C GLY A 166 27.89 29.80 20.02
N VAL A 167 28.71 29.44 21.01
CA VAL A 167 28.74 30.09 22.31
C VAL A 167 29.19 31.53 22.08
N GLN A 168 28.24 32.46 21.89
CA GLN A 168 28.54 33.88 21.98
C GLN A 168 28.72 34.24 23.46
N HIS A 169 29.99 34.27 23.85
CA HIS A 169 30.49 35.11 24.94
C HIS A 169 29.97 36.53 24.77
N GLN A 170 29.02 36.96 25.62
CA GLN A 170 28.70 38.38 25.77
C GLN A 170 29.53 38.94 26.93
N LYS A 171 30.63 39.58 26.54
CA LYS A 171 31.53 40.37 27.39
C LYS A 171 31.02 41.81 27.45
N MET A 172 31.30 42.47 28.57
CA MET A 172 31.13 43.90 28.90
C MET A 172 29.73 44.27 29.44
N GLN A 173 29.57 45.05 30.52
CA GLN A 173 30.35 46.22 30.94
C GLN A 173 30.48 46.36 32.46
N SER A 174 31.71 46.68 32.88
CA SER A 174 32.03 47.34 34.14
C SER A 174 31.57 48.79 34.08
N GLY A 175 30.69 49.20 34.99
CA GLY A 175 30.24 50.58 35.16
C GLY A 175 30.51 51.06 36.59
N ARG A 176 31.64 51.75 36.76
CA ARG A 176 32.09 52.41 37.99
C ARG A 176 31.54 53.84 38.04
N GLY A 177 30.98 54.27 39.16
CA GLY A 177 30.67 55.68 39.47
C GLY A 177 29.66 55.77 40.62
N VAL A 178 30.03 55.93 41.90
CA VAL A 178 30.63 57.09 42.60
C VAL A 178 29.72 58.34 42.66
N LYS A 179 29.16 58.54 43.87
CA LYS A 179 28.78 59.78 44.59
C LYS A 179 27.70 60.71 44.00
N ARG A 180 26.63 60.92 44.77
CA ARG A 180 26.55 61.97 45.81
C ARG A 180 25.53 61.59 46.87
#